data_AF-A0A7S3N8H1-F1
#
_entry.id   AF-A0A7S3N8H1-F1
#
_cell.length_a   1.000
_cell.length_b   1.000
_cell.length_c   1.000
_cell.angle_alpha   90.00
_cell.angle_beta   90.00
_cell.angle_gamma   90.00
#
_symmetry.space_group_name_H-M   'P 1'
#
loop_
_entity.id
_entity.type
_entity.pdbx_description
1 polymer ?
#
loop_
_entity_poly.entity_id
_entity_poly.type
_entity_poly.pdbx_seq_one_letter_code
_entity_poly.pdbx_strand_id
1 'polypeptide(L)'
;MHSCSVNPSDTYMSRGVYGKVEGKETVGIGFEGAGEVIQVSKDLDPSLVGKKVALSNNYGIPGYEGTWRQYIHVKKELLMFYPDEADYDLMSYSYVNPLTVCCFQFLIEKHGYKA
;
A
#
# COMPACT_ATOMS: atom_id res chain seq x y z
N MET A 1 5.68 -6.43 -8.00
CA MET A 1 5.42 -4.99 -8.02
C MET A 1 5.89 -4.43 -9.34
N HIS A 2 5.09 -3.57 -9.97
CA HIS A 2 5.42 -2.95 -11.25
C HIS A 2 5.78 -1.47 -11.10
N SER A 3 5.06 -0.74 -10.24
CA SER A 3 5.33 0.65 -9.92
C SER A 3 5.08 0.92 -8.44
N CYS A 4 5.88 1.79 -7.83
CA CYS A 4 5.74 2.16 -6.43
C CYS A 4 5.88 3.68 -6.32
N SER A 5 5.02 4.30 -5.52
CA SER A 5 5.16 5.73 -5.26
C SER A 5 6.30 6.01 -4.29
N VAL A 6 6.65 7.30 -4.22
CA VAL A 6 7.56 7.83 -3.22
C VAL A 6 6.78 8.84 -2.38
N ASN A 7 6.55 8.48 -1.12
CA ASN A 7 5.92 9.34 -0.13
C ASN A 7 6.97 9.95 0.81
N PRO A 8 6.68 11.10 1.44
CA PRO A 8 7.53 11.64 2.50
C PRO A 8 7.80 10.62 3.62
N SER A 9 6.81 9.79 3.98
CA SER A 9 6.93 8.71 4.95
C SER A 9 8.04 7.71 4.61
N ASP A 10 8.22 7.38 3.32
CA ASP A 10 9.26 6.46 2.87
C ASP A 10 10.66 7.03 3.14
N THR A 11 10.83 8.33 2.94
CA THR A 11 12.09 9.04 3.21
C THR A 11 12.40 9.10 4.70
N TYR A 12 11.39 9.32 5.54
CA TYR A 12 11.58 9.28 6.99
C TYR A 12 11.87 7.85 7.47
N MET A 13 11.24 6.83 6.87
CA MET A 13 11.46 5.43 7.22
C MET A 13 12.88 4.99 6.86
N SER A 14 13.37 5.35 5.67
CA SER A 14 14.74 5.02 5.24
C SER A 14 15.82 5.65 6.11
N ARG A 15 15.49 6.74 6.81
CA ARG A 15 16.35 7.41 7.79
C ARG A 15 16.19 6.88 9.22
N GLY A 16 15.27 5.94 9.45
CA GLY A 16 14.98 5.42 10.79
C GLY A 16 14.29 6.42 11.72
N VAL A 17 13.71 7.49 11.19
CA VAL A 17 13.04 8.55 11.98
C VAL A 17 11.51 8.52 11.84
N TYR A 18 10.97 7.50 11.17
CA TYR A 18 9.53 7.32 11.04
C TYR A 18 8.97 6.42 12.16
N GLY A 19 8.44 7.06 13.20
CA GLY A 19 7.91 6.37 14.38
C GLY A 19 8.99 5.61 15.16
N LYS A 20 8.56 4.64 15.98
CA LYS A 20 9.48 3.76 16.71
C LYS A 20 9.75 2.52 15.88
N VAL A 21 10.93 2.44 15.26
CA VAL A 21 11.38 1.25 14.53
C VAL A 21 11.90 0.23 15.54
N GLU A 22 10.99 -0.49 16.20
CA GLU A 22 11.34 -1.48 17.23
C GLU A 22 11.40 -2.90 16.66
N GLY A 23 12.43 -3.66 17.06
CA GLY A 23 12.41 -5.12 17.01
C GLY A 23 12.62 -5.80 15.64
N LYS A 24 13.10 -5.09 14.61
CA LYS A 24 13.51 -5.72 13.33
C LYS A 24 14.93 -5.34 12.95
N GLU A 25 15.75 -6.35 12.64
CA GLU A 25 17.12 -6.17 12.11
C GLU A 25 17.13 -5.51 10.74
N THR A 26 16.07 -5.72 9.95
CA THR A 26 15.88 -5.10 8.63
C THR A 26 14.46 -4.58 8.48
N VAL A 27 14.33 -3.41 7.86
CA VAL A 27 13.05 -2.76 7.58
C VAL A 27 13.03 -2.37 6.12
N GLY A 28 12.11 -2.94 5.35
CA GLY A 28 11.94 -2.53 3.97
C GLY A 28 11.25 -1.17 3.87
N ILE A 29 11.42 -0.52 2.71
CA ILE A 29 10.91 0.83 2.42
C ILE A 29 9.77 0.73 1.42
N GLY A 30 8.91 1.74 1.38
CA GLY A 30 7.77 1.83 0.49
C GLY A 30 6.47 1.50 1.22
N PHE A 31 5.57 2.47 1.27
CA PHE A 31 4.30 2.37 1.97
C PHE A 31 3.13 1.98 1.06
N GLU A 32 3.28 2.18 -0.25
CA GLU A 32 2.30 1.78 -1.25
C GLU A 32 2.95 1.40 -2.59
N GLY A 33 2.17 0.73 -3.42
CA GLY A 33 2.56 0.42 -4.79
C GLY A 33 1.50 -0.39 -5.51
N ALA A 34 1.77 -0.61 -6.79
CA ALA A 34 0.91 -1.33 -7.70
C ALA A 34 1.62 -2.51 -8.36
N GLY A 35 0.85 -3.56 -8.65
CA GLY A 35 1.35 -4.71 -9.38
C GLY A 35 0.27 -5.73 -9.68
N GLU A 36 0.69 -6.97 -9.84
CA GLU A 36 -0.17 -8.08 -10.23
C GLU A 36 -0.07 -9.20 -9.19
N VAL A 37 -1.19 -9.90 -8.96
CA VAL A 37 -1.20 -11.12 -8.16
C VAL A 37 -0.59 -12.25 -9.00
N ILE A 38 0.60 -12.70 -8.62
CA ILE A 38 1.29 -13.79 -9.34
C ILE A 38 1.04 -15.18 -8.72
N GLN A 39 0.59 -15.23 -7.48
CA GLN A 39 0.35 -16.46 -6.73
C GLN A 39 -0.64 -16.20 -5.60
N VAL A 40 -1.46 -17.19 -5.27
CA VAL A 40 -2.33 -17.19 -4.10
C VAL A 40 -2.13 -18.45 -3.26
N SER A 41 -2.50 -18.39 -1.98
CA SER A 41 -2.55 -19.56 -1.11
C SER A 41 -3.69 -20.51 -1.51
N LYS A 42 -3.62 -21.78 -1.09
CA LYS A 42 -4.56 -22.84 -1.50
C LYS A 42 -6.02 -22.59 -1.06
N ASP A 43 -6.21 -21.76 -0.05
CA ASP A 43 -7.49 -21.36 0.54
C ASP A 43 -8.14 -20.17 -0.17
N LEU A 44 -7.46 -19.53 -1.13
CA LEU A 44 -7.98 -18.43 -1.92
C LEU A 44 -8.36 -18.88 -3.34
N ASP A 45 -9.29 -18.14 -3.94
CA ASP A 45 -9.71 -18.37 -5.32
C ASP A 45 -8.53 -18.17 -6.31
N PRO A 46 -8.15 -19.20 -7.10
CA PRO A 46 -7.09 -19.09 -8.10
C PRO A 46 -7.36 -18.03 -9.18
N SER A 47 -8.61 -17.62 -9.39
CA SER A 47 -8.98 -16.58 -10.37
C SER A 47 -8.39 -15.19 -10.06
N LEU A 48 -7.88 -15.01 -8.85
CA LEU A 48 -7.20 -13.79 -8.43
C LEU A 48 -5.83 -13.62 -9.11
N VAL A 49 -5.20 -14.72 -9.55
CA VAL A 49 -3.92 -14.65 -10.27
C VAL A 49 -4.12 -13.90 -11.59
N GLY A 50 -3.21 -12.98 -11.90
CA GLY A 50 -3.31 -12.08 -13.06
C GLY A 50 -4.05 -10.78 -12.78
N LYS A 51 -4.71 -10.63 -11.62
CA LYS A 51 -5.43 -9.39 -11.31
C LYS A 51 -4.46 -8.25 -10.98
N LYS A 52 -4.72 -7.09 -11.59
CA LYS A 52 -4.07 -5.81 -11.26
C LYS A 52 -4.55 -5.31 -9.91
N VAL A 53 -3.60 -4.97 -9.05
CA VAL A 53 -3.86 -4.53 -7.68
C VAL A 53 -2.98 -3.35 -7.27
N ALA A 54 -3.53 -2.49 -6.42
CA ALA A 54 -2.75 -1.55 -5.61
C ALA A 54 -2.87 -1.93 -4.14
N LEU A 55 -1.86 -1.60 -3.35
CA LEU A 55 -1.83 -1.93 -1.92
C LEU A 55 -1.14 -0.82 -1.12
N SER A 56 -1.52 -0.71 0.14
CA SER A 56 -0.73 -0.02 1.16
C SER A 56 -0.25 -1.04 2.19
N ASN A 57 1.06 -1.05 2.42
CA ASN A 57 1.69 -1.83 3.46
C ASN A 57 2.43 -0.86 4.37
N ASN A 58 1.69 -0.15 5.23
CA ASN A 58 2.23 0.85 6.14
C ASN A 58 2.92 0.21 7.35
N TYR A 59 3.94 0.89 7.89
CA TYR A 59 4.59 0.46 9.12
C TYR A 59 3.61 0.41 10.30
N GLY A 60 3.61 -0.72 11.02
CA GLY A 60 2.63 -1.03 12.06
C GLY A 60 1.54 -2.02 11.64
N ILE A 61 1.39 -2.28 10.34
CA ILE A 61 0.55 -3.39 9.85
C ILE A 61 1.30 -4.72 10.06
N PRO A 62 0.68 -5.75 10.67
CA PRO A 62 1.27 -7.07 10.76
C PRO A 62 1.64 -7.61 9.37
N GLY A 63 2.89 -8.03 9.19
CA GLY A 63 3.42 -8.42 7.87
C GLY A 63 4.04 -7.27 7.07
N TYR A 64 4.36 -6.14 7.70
CA TYR A 64 5.10 -5.06 7.03
C TYR A 64 6.44 -5.55 6.49
N GLU A 65 6.58 -5.39 5.18
CA GLU A 65 7.77 -5.73 4.40
C GLU A 65 8.30 -4.53 3.60
N GLY A 66 7.48 -3.51 3.32
CA GLY A 66 7.81 -2.40 2.41
C GLY A 66 7.63 -2.77 0.94
N THR A 67 7.07 -1.86 0.14
CA THR A 67 6.64 -2.12 -1.25
C THR A 67 7.75 -2.01 -2.28
N TRP A 68 8.89 -1.36 -1.98
CA TRP A 68 10.00 -1.18 -2.92
C TRP A 68 10.81 -2.47 -3.10
N ARG A 69 10.19 -3.48 -3.72
CA ARG A 69 10.70 -4.84 -3.95
C ARG A 69 9.98 -5.50 -5.11
N GLN A 70 10.55 -6.56 -5.67
CA GLN A 70 9.94 -7.27 -6.80
C GLN A 70 8.67 -8.04 -6.41
N TYR A 71 8.66 -8.64 -5.21
CA TYR A 71 7.55 -9.47 -4.71
C TYR A 71 7.24 -9.15 -3.26
N ILE A 72 5.98 -9.21 -2.87
CA ILE A 72 5.53 -8.96 -1.49
C ILE A 72 4.40 -9.90 -1.13
N HIS A 73 4.40 -10.38 0.11
CA HIS A 73 3.25 -11.12 0.65
C HIS A 73 2.30 -10.14 1.31
N VAL A 74 1.03 -10.26 0.99
CA VAL A 74 -0.01 -9.37 1.51
C VAL A 74 -1.30 -10.14 1.65
N LYS A 75 -2.08 -9.77 2.66
CA LYS A 75 -3.42 -10.30 2.86
C LYS A 75 -4.36 -9.76 1.78
N LYS A 76 -5.26 -10.60 1.28
CA LYS A 76 -6.22 -10.22 0.23
C LYS A 76 -7.03 -8.98 0.61
N GLU A 77 -7.37 -8.82 1.89
CA GLU A 77 -8.19 -7.71 2.39
C GLU A 77 -7.49 -6.35 2.33
N LEU A 78 -6.16 -6.33 2.09
CA LEU A 78 -5.37 -5.12 1.94
C LEU A 78 -5.12 -4.74 0.47
N LEU A 79 -5.71 -5.50 -0.47
CA LEU A 79 -5.60 -5.25 -1.90
C LEU A 79 -6.80 -4.49 -2.43
N MET A 80 -6.54 -3.47 -3.24
CA MET A 80 -7.54 -2.83 -4.10
C MET A 80 -7.39 -3.37 -5.52
N PHE A 81 -8.45 -3.96 -6.06
CA PHE A 81 -8.45 -4.52 -7.41
C PHE A 81 -8.79 -3.47 -8.45
N TYR A 82 -8.11 -3.52 -9.58
CA TYR A 82 -8.28 -2.60 -10.70
C TYR A 82 -8.71 -3.35 -11.97
N PRO A 83 -9.39 -2.64 -12.91
CA PRO A 83 -9.61 -3.14 -14.26
C PRO A 83 -8.31 -3.46 -14.98
N ASP A 84 -8.35 -4.37 -15.96
CA ASP A 84 -7.16 -4.87 -16.64
C ASP A 84 -6.46 -3.78 -17.47
N GLU A 85 -7.15 -2.69 -17.81
CA GLU A 85 -6.66 -1.56 -18.59
C GLU A 85 -5.95 -0.50 -17.72
N ALA A 86 -6.04 -0.61 -16.39
CA ALA A 86 -5.47 0.37 -15.48
C ALA A 86 -3.94 0.44 -15.62
N ASP A 87 -3.41 1.66 -15.62
CA ASP A 87 -1.98 1.93 -15.68
C ASP A 87 -1.33 1.79 -14.30
N TYR A 88 -0.20 1.09 -14.22
CA TYR A 88 0.45 0.82 -12.94
C TYR A 88 1.00 2.07 -12.27
N ASP A 89 1.46 3.06 -13.03
CA ASP A 89 1.95 4.31 -12.44
C ASP A 89 0.79 5.05 -11.81
N LEU A 90 -0.35 5.20 -12.51
CA LEU A 90 -1.57 5.80 -11.95
C LEU A 90 -2.07 5.05 -10.70
N MET A 91 -2.05 3.72 -10.72
CA MET A 91 -2.45 2.89 -9.58
C MET A 91 -1.52 3.05 -8.37
N SER A 92 -0.23 3.32 -8.60
CA SER A 92 0.79 3.26 -7.54
C SER A 92 0.67 4.37 -6.48
N TYR A 93 -0.01 5.47 -6.80
CA TYR A 93 -0.20 6.62 -5.90
C TYR A 93 -1.67 6.84 -5.51
N SER A 94 -2.55 5.86 -5.77
CA SER A 94 -3.99 5.99 -5.52
C SER A 94 -4.39 5.71 -4.06
N TYR A 95 -3.49 5.18 -3.23
CA TYR A 95 -3.85 4.61 -1.94
C TYR A 95 -3.57 5.57 -0.77
N VAL A 96 -2.32 5.87 -0.46
CA VAL A 96 -1.93 6.55 0.78
C VAL A 96 -2.40 8.00 0.75
N ASN A 97 -1.89 8.83 -0.16
CA ASN A 97 -2.21 10.26 -0.14
C ASN A 97 -3.68 10.54 -0.50
N PRO A 98 -4.26 9.96 -1.57
CA PRO A 98 -5.65 10.24 -1.93
C PRO A 98 -6.65 9.77 -0.85
N LEU A 99 -6.50 8.55 -0.31
CA LEU A 99 -7.42 8.09 0.74
C LEU A 99 -7.22 8.87 2.04
N THR A 100 -6.00 9.34 2.35
CA THR A 100 -5.77 10.21 3.51
C THR A 100 -6.55 11.52 3.37
N VAL A 101 -6.53 12.15 2.19
CA VAL A 101 -7.32 13.35 1.91
C VAL A 101 -8.82 13.08 2.03
N CYS A 102 -9.31 11.97 1.46
CA CYS A 102 -10.71 11.56 1.59
C CYS A 102 -11.12 11.34 3.07
N CYS A 103 -10.24 10.73 3.86
CA CYS A 103 -10.44 10.54 5.30
C CYS A 103 -10.51 11.88 6.04
N PHE A 104 -9.61 12.82 5.75
CA PHE A 104 -9.66 14.15 6.35
C PHE A 104 -10.94 14.89 5.99
N GLN A 105 -11.33 14.87 4.72
CA GLN A 105 -12.59 15.47 4.26
C GLN A 105 -13.78 14.88 5.02
N PHE A 106 -13.88 13.55 5.07
CA PHE A 106 -14.94 12.84 5.79
C PHE A 106 -14.99 13.24 7.27
N LEU A 107 -13.84 13.32 7.94
CA LEU A 107 -13.77 13.71 9.35
C LEU A 107 -14.18 15.16 9.58
N ILE A 108 -13.75 16.09 8.72
CA ILE A 108 -14.12 17.51 8.76
C ILE A 108 -15.65 17.64 8.66
N GLU A 109 -16.25 17.01 7.65
CA GLU A 109 -17.70 17.03 7.41
C GLU A 109 -18.48 16.39 8.57
N LYS A 110 -18.02 15.23 9.05
CA LYS A 110 -18.65 14.50 10.17
C LYS A 110 -18.70 15.34 11.45
N HIS A 111 -17.73 16.23 11.65
CA HIS A 111 -17.68 17.13 12.80
C HIS A 111 -18.31 18.51 12.55
N GLY A 112 -18.98 18.71 11.41
CA GLY A 112 -19.72 19.93 11.09
C GLY A 112 -18.84 21.12 10.68
N TYR A 113 -17.56 20.87 10.39
CA TYR A 113 -16.66 21.88 9.85
C TYR A 113 -16.80 21.96 8.33
N LYS A 114 -16.40 23.11 7.76
CA LYS A 114 -16.27 23.26 6.30
C LYS A 114 -14.80 23.07 5.93
N ALA A 115 -14.57 22.32 4.86
CA ALA A 115 -13.26 22.14 4.24
C ALA A 115 -12.81 23.41 3.50
#